data_AF-A0A936JTL4-F1
#
_entry.id   AF-A0A936JTL4-F1
#
_cell.length_a   1.000
_cell.length_b   1.000
_cell.length_c   1.000
_cell.angle_alpha   90.00
_cell.angle_beta   90.00
_cell.angle_gamma   90.00
#
_symmetry.space_group_name_H-M   'P 1'
#
loop_
_entity.id
_entity.type
_entity.pdbx_description
1 polymer ?
#
loop_
_entity_poly.entity_id
_entity_poly.type
_entity_poly.pdbx_seq_one_letter_code
_entity_poly.pdbx_strand_id
1 'polypeptide(L)' 'MPRFLTSVLVASLFALVACGGYSQEEAKTKCDLARQANSACFTDATYDQCLSCYETCGTDCAIAESCPPQYICAE' A
#
# COMPACT_ATOMS: atom_id res chain seq x y z
N MET A 1 29.00 16.54 41.17
CA MET A 1 29.31 15.85 39.90
C MET A 1 28.08 15.89 38.99
N PRO A 2 27.96 16.85 38.06
CA PRO A 2 26.85 16.85 37.10
C PRO A 2 27.27 16.12 35.82
N ARG A 3 26.78 14.89 35.64
CA ARG A 3 26.80 14.14 34.38
C ARG A 3 25.36 13.86 33.98
N PHE A 4 24.72 14.81 33.31
CA PHE A 4 23.56 14.54 32.46
C PHE A 4 23.72 15.39 31.20
N LEU A 5 24.68 14.94 30.39
CA LEU A 5 24.91 15.34 29.02
C LEU A 5 23.72 14.90 28.16
N THR A 6 23.11 15.88 27.47
CA THR A 6 22.54 15.76 26.12
C THR A 6 21.62 14.56 25.84
N SER A 7 20.32 14.70 26.11
CA SER A 7 19.29 14.04 25.30
C SER A 7 18.87 15.00 24.18
N VAL A 8 19.58 14.85 23.06
CA VAL A 8 19.27 15.47 21.78
C VAL A 8 17.88 15.02 21.33
N LEU A 9 17.07 16.00 20.93
CA LEU A 9 15.84 15.85 20.16
C LEU A 9 16.03 14.85 19.01
N VAL A 10 15.31 13.74 19.04
CA VAL A 10 15.02 12.97 17.82
C VAL A 10 13.54 13.15 17.54
N ALA A 11 13.26 14.24 16.81
CA ALA A 11 12.04 14.41 16.06
C ALA A 11 12.04 13.35 14.93
N SER A 12 11.51 12.17 15.21
CA SER A 12 11.28 11.17 14.17
C SER A 12 10.09 11.60 13.34
N LEU A 13 10.39 12.10 12.15
CA LEU A 13 9.47 12.40 11.07
C LEU A 13 8.62 11.15 10.74
N PHE A 14 7.36 11.12 11.19
CA PHE A 14 6.30 10.33 10.55
C PHE A 14 5.45 11.27 9.69
N ALA A 15 6.06 11.86 8.67
CA ALA A 15 5.41 12.78 7.73
C ALA A 15 5.63 12.37 6.26
N LEU A 16 5.58 11.07 5.99
CA LEU A 16 5.45 10.45 4.66
C LEU A 16 4.52 9.26 4.93
N VAL A 17 3.22 9.32 4.67
CA VAL A 17 2.64 9.17 3.34
C VAL A 17 1.40 10.06 3.26
N ALA A 18 1.41 10.97 2.29
CA ALA A 18 0.23 11.68 1.89
C ALA A 18 -0.87 10.66 1.51
N CYS A 19 -2.05 10.79 2.10
CA CYS A 19 -3.29 10.18 1.60
C CYS A 19 -3.57 10.68 0.17
N GLY A 20 -2.87 10.12 -0.82
CA GLY A 20 -2.99 10.44 -2.24
C GLY A 20 -3.15 9.19 -3.10
N GLY A 21 -3.58 8.08 -2.51
CA GLY A 21 -3.97 6.89 -3.25
C GLY A 21 -5.23 7.12 -4.07
N TYR A 22 -5.64 6.09 -4.80
CA TYR A 22 -6.85 6.12 -5.61
C TYR A 22 -8.10 6.26 -4.76
N SER A 23 -9.11 6.92 -5.31
CA SER A 23 -10.46 6.88 -4.74
C SER A 23 -10.97 5.44 -4.73
N GLN A 24 -11.88 5.11 -3.82
CA GLN A 24 -12.46 3.76 -3.75
C GLN A 24 -13.02 3.26 -5.10
N GLU A 25 -13.64 4.14 -5.88
CA GLU A 25 -14.20 3.80 -7.20
C GLU A 25 -13.11 3.48 -8.23
N GLU A 26 -11.99 4.21 -8.19
CA GLU A 26 -10.84 4.01 -9.06
C GLU A 26 -10.10 2.71 -8.69
N ALA A 27 -9.91 2.46 -7.39
CA ALA A 27 -9.34 1.22 -6.87
C ALA A 27 -10.20 0.01 -7.27
N LYS A 28 -11.52 0.08 -7.10
CA LYS A 28 -12.46 -0.98 -7.53
C LYS A 28 -12.32 -1.28 -9.01
N THR A 29 -12.34 -0.25 -9.87
CA THR A 29 -12.21 -0.42 -11.32
C THR A 29 -10.92 -1.16 -11.68
N LYS A 30 -9.79 -0.82 -11.05
CA LYS A 30 -8.50 -1.48 -11.28
C LYS A 30 -8.49 -2.92 -10.79
N CYS A 31 -9.02 -3.18 -9.59
CA CYS A 31 -9.08 -4.52 -9.01
C CYS A 31 -10.06 -5.44 -9.75
N ASP A 32 -11.17 -4.91 -10.26
CA ASP A 32 -12.13 -5.65 -11.10
C ASP A 32 -11.50 -6.07 -12.43
N LEU A 33 -10.70 -5.20 -13.05
CA LEU A 33 -9.93 -5.54 -14.25
C LEU A 33 -8.89 -6.62 -13.94
N ALA A 34 -8.16 -6.51 -12.84
CA ALA A 34 -7.17 -7.49 -12.42
C ALA A 34 -7.80 -8.86 -12.12
N ARG A 35 -8.97 -8.87 -11.47
CA ARG A 35 -9.77 -10.07 -11.17
C ARG A 35 -10.28 -10.75 -12.43
N GLN A 36 -10.74 -9.97 -13.42
CA GLN A 36 -11.15 -10.51 -14.72
C GLN A 36 -9.97 -11.12 -15.48
N ALA A 37 -8.80 -10.47 -15.44
CA ALA A 37 -7.61 -10.94 -16.13
C ALA A 37 -7.01 -12.21 -15.50
N ASN A 38 -7.14 -12.39 -14.17
CA ASN A 38 -6.49 -13.48 -13.43
C ASN A 38 -7.48 -14.33 -12.61
N SER A 39 -8.70 -14.53 -13.10
CA SER A 39 -9.80 -15.13 -12.33
C SER A 39 -9.48 -16.47 -11.64
N ALA A 40 -8.59 -17.28 -12.23
CA ALA A 40 -8.14 -18.55 -11.65
C ALA A 40 -7.25 -18.40 -10.39
N CYS A 41 -6.58 -17.26 -10.26
CA CYS A 41 -5.60 -16.95 -9.21
C CYS A 41 -6.04 -15.81 -8.29
N PHE A 42 -7.21 -15.21 -8.55
CA PHE A 42 -7.64 -13.98 -7.92
C PHE A 42 -8.80 -14.26 -6.96
N THR A 43 -8.48 -14.33 -5.67
CA THR A 43 -9.45 -14.58 -4.61
C THR A 43 -10.07 -13.28 -4.08
N ASP A 44 -11.11 -13.37 -3.27
CA ASP A 44 -11.66 -12.19 -2.58
C ASP A 44 -10.63 -11.56 -1.63
N ALA A 45 -9.79 -12.36 -0.97
CA ALA A 45 -8.69 -11.83 -0.14
C ALA A 45 -7.66 -11.05 -0.98
N THR A 46 -7.37 -11.52 -2.19
CA THR A 46 -6.52 -10.79 -3.17
C THR A 46 -7.19 -9.48 -3.60
N TYR A 47 -8.51 -9.48 -3.75
CA TYR A 47 -9.28 -8.28 -4.10
C TYR A 47 -9.20 -7.23 -2.99
N ASP A 48 -9.37 -7.63 -1.73
CA ASP A 48 -9.26 -6.72 -0.58
C ASP A 48 -7.84 -6.14 -0.46
N GLN A 49 -6.81 -6.96 -0.69
CA GLN A 49 -5.42 -6.48 -0.74
C GLN A 49 -5.18 -5.49 -1.89
N CYS A 50 -5.73 -5.77 -3.07
CA CYS A 50 -5.67 -4.87 -4.22
C CYS A 50 -6.29 -3.52 -3.89
N LEU A 51 -7.50 -3.52 -3.33
CA LEU A 51 -8.19 -2.29 -2.92
C LEU A 51 -7.36 -1.50 -1.91
N SER A 52 -6.92 -2.16 -0.83
CA SER A 52 -6.13 -1.51 0.21
C SER A 52 -4.84 -0.90 -0.34
N CYS A 53 -4.16 -1.58 -1.25
CA CYS A 53 -2.93 -1.10 -1.85
C CYS A 53 -3.16 0.10 -2.78
N TYR A 54 -4.15 0.05 -3.67
CA TYR A 54 -4.48 1.19 -4.54
C TYR A 54 -5.06 2.38 -3.75
N GLU A 55 -5.87 2.16 -2.72
CA GLU A 55 -6.39 3.24 -1.86
C GLU A 55 -5.30 3.89 -1.01
N THR A 56 -4.28 3.13 -0.60
CA THR A 56 -3.17 3.65 0.23
C THR A 56 -2.09 4.31 -0.61
N CYS A 57 -1.70 3.68 -1.72
CA CYS A 57 -0.49 4.00 -2.49
C CYS A 57 -0.77 4.41 -3.93
N GLY A 58 -2.02 4.30 -4.40
CA GLY A 58 -2.42 4.76 -5.73
C GLY A 58 -1.58 4.11 -6.83
N THR A 59 -0.89 4.94 -7.60
CA THR A 59 -0.04 4.47 -8.70
C THR A 59 1.18 3.68 -8.26
N ASP A 60 1.61 3.82 -7.01
CA ASP A 60 2.78 3.12 -6.46
C ASP A 60 2.43 1.70 -6.02
N CYS A 61 1.16 1.30 -6.14
CA CYS A 61 0.75 -0.07 -5.90
C CYS A 61 1.24 -1.01 -7.01
N ALA A 62 2.08 -1.98 -6.63
CA ALA A 62 2.69 -2.96 -7.50
C ALA A 62 2.37 -4.40 -7.07
N ILE A 63 2.52 -5.32 -8.02
CA ILE A 63 2.30 -6.76 -7.81
C ILE A 63 3.66 -7.43 -7.53
N ALA A 64 3.82 -8.02 -6.35
CA ALA A 64 5.03 -8.72 -5.92
C ALA A 64 5.08 -10.19 -6.41
N GLU A 65 3.92 -10.86 -6.43
CA GLU A 65 3.76 -12.23 -6.93
C GLU A 65 2.55 -12.32 -7.86
N SER A 66 2.52 -13.27 -8.80
CA SER A 66 1.51 -13.27 -9.87
C SER A 66 0.33 -14.23 -9.66
N CYS A 67 0.45 -15.27 -8.83
CA CYS A 67 -0.63 -16.23 -8.58
C CYS A 67 -0.46 -16.95 -7.22
N PRO A 68 -1.23 -16.56 -6.18
CA PRO A 68 -2.15 -15.42 -6.16
C PRO A 68 -1.39 -14.09 -6.25
N PRO A 69 -1.99 -13.05 -6.85
CA PRO A 69 -1.43 -11.71 -6.81
C PRO A 69 -1.20 -11.24 -5.38
N GLN A 70 -0.01 -10.71 -5.11
CA GLN A 70 0.28 -10.01 -3.85
C GLN A 70 0.59 -8.55 -4.14
N TYR A 71 -0.03 -7.65 -3.40
CA TYR A 71 0.05 -6.22 -3.63
C TYR A 71 0.91 -5.54 -2.58
N ILE A 72 1.87 -4.73 -3.03
CA ILE A 72 2.76 -3.94 -2.19
C ILE A 72 2.85 -2.51 -2.71
N CYS A 73 3.20 -1.58 -1.85
CA CYS A 73 3.57 -0.23 -2.28
C CYS A 73 5.05 -0.25 -2.65
N ALA A 74 5.38 0.10 -3.89
CA ALA A 74 6.71 -0.04 -4.46
C ALA A 74 7.73 1.02 -4.01
N GLU A 75 7.27 2.06 -3.29
CA GLU A 75 8.03 3.24 -2.81
C GLU A 75 8.54 4.19 -3.91
#